data_AF-A0A3C2B2U9-F1
#
_entry.id   AF-A0A3C2B2U9-F1
#
_cell.length_a   1.000
_cell.length_b   1.000
_cell.length_c   1.000
_cell.angle_alpha   90.00
_cell.angle_beta   90.00
_cell.angle_gamma   90.00
#
_symmetry.space_group_name_H-M   'P 1'
#
loop_
_entity.id
_entity.type
_entity.pdbx_description
1 polymer ?
#
loop_
_entity_poly.entity_id
_entity_poly.type
_entity_poly.pdbx_seq_one_letter_code
_entity_poly.pdbx_strand_id
1 'polypeptide(L)'
;MFATAASASPFLSSEQLMAALPIGAALTVAARSFLGWRTAGVFAPALLALSLSHLGPSVGGAVLAAGGLAGLAAMPFIDRLALSRIARLALVVCAVCAGVQLAGFGAAEQGALPVVVLAVLIERAWETAVGDGAQAAGRLVGATLVLAAALVVVLQTAPLDALLGMGGFVAVVVGAVAVIAAGSYRGLRVGERQRFRALLRTAA
;
A
#
# COMPACT_ATOMS: atom_id res chain seq x y z
N MET A 1 1.95 -38.30 1.92
CA MET A 1 3.31 -37.76 2.18
C MET A 1 3.34 -36.29 1.78
N PHE A 2 2.58 -35.44 2.49
CA PHE A 2 2.58 -33.98 2.34
C PHE A 2 1.99 -33.41 3.63
N ALA A 3 2.84 -33.17 4.62
CA ALA A 3 2.57 -32.31 5.78
C ALA A 3 3.81 -32.37 6.68
N THR A 4 4.84 -31.60 6.35
CA THR A 4 5.90 -31.28 7.30
C THR A 4 6.05 -29.77 7.31
N ALA A 5 5.48 -29.20 8.38
CA ALA A 5 5.88 -27.97 9.02
C ALA A 5 6.24 -26.80 8.08
N ALA A 6 5.20 -26.08 7.66
CA ALA A 6 5.36 -24.64 7.48
C ALA A 6 5.83 -24.08 8.83
N SER A 7 7.11 -23.76 8.93
CA SER A 7 7.64 -22.98 10.04
C SER A 7 6.75 -21.75 10.18
N ALA A 8 6.08 -21.61 11.32
CA ALA A 8 5.29 -20.46 11.68
C ALA A 8 6.23 -19.24 11.84
N SER A 9 6.74 -18.72 10.74
CA SER A 9 7.18 -17.35 10.69
C SER A 9 5.93 -16.48 10.72
N PRO A 10 5.89 -15.40 11.51
CA PRO A 10 4.80 -14.41 11.47
C PRO A 10 4.71 -13.64 10.14
N PHE A 11 5.39 -14.14 9.10
CA PHE A 11 5.60 -13.51 7.80
C PHE A 11 5.14 -14.45 6.70
N LEU A 12 4.53 -13.87 5.67
CA LEU A 12 4.00 -14.60 4.51
C LEU A 12 5.15 -15.27 3.73
N SER A 13 4.95 -16.52 3.32
CA SER A 13 5.87 -17.20 2.40
C SER A 13 5.86 -16.54 1.01
N SER A 14 6.88 -16.76 0.19
CA SER A 14 6.98 -16.16 -1.15
C SER A 14 5.76 -16.44 -2.05
N GLU A 15 5.19 -17.64 -1.94
CA GLU A 15 3.97 -18.02 -2.67
C GLU A 15 2.73 -17.29 -2.12
N GLN A 16 2.63 -17.17 -0.80
CA GLN A 16 1.55 -16.45 -0.14
C GLN A 16 1.60 -14.94 -0.43
N LEU A 17 2.79 -14.35 -0.61
CA LEU A 17 2.94 -12.95 -1.00
C LEU A 17 2.34 -12.68 -2.38
N MET A 18 2.57 -13.57 -3.35
CA MET A 18 1.95 -13.45 -4.67
C MET A 18 0.43 -13.59 -4.60
N ALA A 19 -0.05 -14.53 -3.79
CA ALA A 19 -1.47 -14.79 -3.56
C ALA A 19 -2.19 -13.65 -2.80
N ALA A 20 -1.47 -12.98 -1.90
CA ALA A 20 -2.01 -11.90 -1.07
C ALA A 20 -2.16 -10.58 -1.83
N LEU A 21 -1.47 -10.39 -2.96
CA LEU A 21 -1.53 -9.16 -3.75
C LEU A 21 -2.96 -8.88 -4.31
N PRO A 22 -3.64 -9.82 -4.99
CA PRO A 22 -5.03 -9.64 -5.41
C PRO A 22 -6.00 -9.37 -4.25
N ILE A 23 -5.80 -10.04 -3.12
CA ILE A 23 -6.63 -9.85 -1.91
C ILE A 23 -6.42 -8.46 -1.33
N GLY A 24 -5.17 -8.02 -1.19
CA GLY A 24 -4.83 -6.68 -0.75
C GLY A 24 -5.44 -5.61 -1.67
N ALA A 25 -5.37 -5.82 -2.99
CA ALA A 25 -6.02 -4.94 -3.96
C ALA A 25 -7.55 -4.93 -3.83
N ALA A 26 -8.18 -6.09 -3.58
CA ALA A 26 -9.62 -6.16 -3.34
C ALA A 26 -10.04 -5.36 -2.10
N LEU A 27 -9.27 -5.51 -1.01
CA LEU A 27 -9.51 -4.78 0.23
C LEU A 27 -9.30 -3.27 0.07
N THR A 28 -8.30 -2.84 -0.71
CA THR A 28 -8.10 -1.41 -0.99
C THR A 28 -9.21 -0.84 -1.87
N VAL A 29 -9.68 -1.58 -2.87
CA VAL A 29 -10.84 -1.18 -3.68
C VAL A 29 -12.06 -1.06 -2.78
N ALA A 30 -12.34 -2.05 -1.94
CA ALA A 30 -13.44 -2.00 -0.97
C ALA A 30 -13.33 -0.76 -0.07
N ALA A 31 -12.16 -0.51 0.53
CA ALA A 31 -11.96 0.66 1.36
C ALA A 31 -12.23 1.97 0.59
N ARG A 32 -11.77 2.09 -0.65
CA ARG A 32 -12.01 3.28 -1.49
C ARG A 32 -13.47 3.42 -1.93
N SER A 33 -14.13 2.33 -2.28
CA SER A 33 -15.53 2.30 -2.72
C SER A 33 -16.49 2.59 -1.57
N PHE A 34 -16.29 1.99 -0.40
CA PHE A 34 -17.18 2.13 0.75
C PHE A 34 -16.85 3.36 1.61
N LEU A 35 -15.58 3.57 1.97
CA LEU A 35 -15.17 4.65 2.90
C LEU A 35 -14.86 5.97 2.17
N GLY A 36 -14.60 5.93 0.87
CA GLY A 36 -14.26 7.13 0.08
C GLY A 36 -12.85 7.65 0.33
N TRP A 37 -11.95 6.83 0.90
CA TRP A 37 -10.58 7.23 1.18
C TRP A 37 -9.80 7.53 -0.10
N ARG A 38 -9.07 8.65 -0.12
CA ARG A 38 -8.16 9.01 -1.22
C ARG A 38 -6.75 8.61 -0.84
N THR A 39 -6.29 7.47 -1.35
CA THR A 39 -4.92 6.95 -1.19
C THR A 39 -4.12 7.09 -2.47
N ALA A 40 -2.79 6.92 -2.39
CA ALA A 40 -1.86 6.94 -3.52
C ALA A 40 -2.07 5.71 -4.44
N GLY A 41 -3.15 5.72 -5.21
CA GLY A 41 -3.56 4.57 -6.02
C GLY A 41 -4.14 3.42 -5.21
N VAL A 42 -4.49 2.35 -5.93
CA VAL A 42 -5.11 1.13 -5.36
C VAL A 42 -4.02 0.19 -4.82
N PHE A 43 -2.89 0.10 -5.52
CA PHE A 43 -1.84 -0.86 -5.21
C PHE A 43 -0.87 -0.39 -4.12
N ALA A 44 -0.57 0.92 -4.01
CA ALA A 44 0.41 1.37 -3.01
C ALA A 44 0.06 0.97 -1.57
N PRO A 45 -1.17 1.17 -1.05
CA PRO A 45 -1.49 0.73 0.31
C PRO A 45 -1.40 -0.80 0.48
N ALA A 46 -1.81 -1.59 -0.52
CA ALA A 46 -1.68 -3.04 -0.49
C ALA A 46 -0.22 -3.49 -0.51
N LEU A 47 0.60 -2.91 -1.39
CA LEU A 47 2.01 -3.24 -1.51
C LEU A 47 2.82 -2.77 -0.29
N LEU A 48 2.46 -1.65 0.33
CA LEU A 48 3.03 -1.24 1.62
C LEU A 48 2.67 -2.23 2.71
N ALA A 49 1.42 -2.70 2.75
CA ALA A 49 1.01 -3.72 3.70
C ALA A 49 1.81 -5.02 3.51
N LEU A 50 1.97 -5.49 2.27
CA LEU A 50 2.79 -6.67 1.97
C LEU A 50 4.27 -6.45 2.33
N SER A 51 4.81 -5.26 2.07
CA SER A 51 6.18 -4.90 2.48
C SER A 51 6.36 -5.02 3.99
N LEU A 52 5.43 -4.43 4.75
CA LEU A 52 5.43 -4.45 6.21
C LEU A 52 5.18 -5.86 6.77
N SER A 53 4.34 -6.65 6.12
CA SER A 53 4.09 -8.06 6.47
C SER A 53 5.27 -8.97 6.14
N HIS A 54 6.18 -8.57 5.25
CA HIS A 54 7.38 -9.33 4.93
C HIS A 54 8.56 -8.95 5.83
N LEU A 55 8.77 -7.66 6.06
CA LEU A 55 9.86 -7.12 6.89
C LEU A 55 9.54 -7.10 8.39
N GLY A 56 8.26 -7.20 8.73
CA GLY A 56 7.74 -6.93 10.07
C GLY A 56 7.58 -5.43 10.37
N PRO A 57 6.80 -5.08 11.42
CA PRO A 57 6.45 -3.69 11.71
C PRO A 57 7.65 -2.82 12.09
N SER A 58 8.64 -3.39 12.78
CA SER A 58 9.82 -2.68 13.26
C SER A 58 10.78 -2.34 12.12
N VAL A 59 11.32 -3.36 11.43
CA VAL A 59 12.25 -3.18 10.31
C VAL A 59 11.54 -2.49 9.15
N GLY A 60 10.31 -2.91 8.83
CA GLY A 60 9.51 -2.29 7.78
C GLY A 60 9.24 -0.81 8.05
N GLY A 61 8.86 -0.46 9.28
CA GLY A 61 8.69 0.95 9.68
C GLY A 61 9.98 1.76 9.56
N ALA A 62 11.11 1.19 9.97
CA ALA A 62 12.41 1.84 9.87
C ALA A 62 12.86 2.05 8.41
N VAL A 63 12.64 1.07 7.53
CA VAL A 63 12.91 1.16 6.08
C VAL A 63 12.03 2.23 5.44
N LEU A 64 10.73 2.27 5.75
CA LEU A 64 9.83 3.30 5.25
C LEU A 64 10.24 4.70 5.72
N ALA A 65 10.68 4.85 6.97
CA ALA A 65 11.15 6.12 7.50
C ALA A 65 12.46 6.56 6.81
N ALA A 66 13.48 5.70 6.79
CA ALA A 66 14.78 6.01 6.21
C ALA A 66 14.70 6.31 4.71
N GLY A 67 14.09 5.39 3.94
CA GLY A 67 13.90 5.57 2.50
C GLY A 67 12.96 6.73 2.17
N GLY A 68 11.90 6.90 2.96
CA GLY A 68 10.90 7.96 2.80
C GLY A 68 11.51 9.34 2.96
N LEU A 69 12.28 9.54 4.04
CA LEU A 69 12.99 10.77 4.30
C LEU A 69 14.03 11.06 3.21
N ALA A 70 14.83 10.07 2.81
CA ALA A 70 15.85 10.25 1.79
C ALA A 70 15.26 10.63 0.43
N GLY A 71 14.23 9.92 -0.03
CA GLY A 71 13.62 10.22 -1.32
C GLY A 71 12.84 11.54 -1.33
N LEU A 72 12.16 11.91 -0.23
CA LEU A 72 11.54 13.23 -0.10
C LEU A 72 12.57 14.36 -0.06
N ALA A 73 13.69 14.16 0.63
CA ALA A 73 14.77 15.16 0.68
C ALA A 73 15.47 15.33 -0.68
N ALA A 74 15.51 14.29 -1.52
CA ALA A 74 16.09 14.34 -2.86
C ALA A 74 15.18 15.04 -3.88
N MET A 75 13.87 15.07 -3.68
CA MET A 75 12.90 15.59 -4.65
C MET A 75 13.16 17.03 -5.11
N PRO A 76 13.41 18.02 -4.21
CA PRO A 76 13.69 19.40 -4.63
C PRO A 76 14.90 19.51 -5.57
N PHE A 77 15.88 18.61 -5.42
CA PHE A 77 17.04 18.55 -6.30
C PHE A 77 16.68 17.89 -7.64
N ILE A 78 16.04 16.72 -7.61
CA ILE A 78 15.65 15.97 -8.82
C ILE A 78 14.74 16.81 -9.73
N ASP A 79 13.81 17.58 -9.16
CA ASP A 79 12.92 18.45 -9.92
C ASP A 79 13.64 19.53 -10.73
N ARG A 80 14.79 20.01 -10.23
CA ARG A 80 15.61 21.01 -10.94
C ARG A 80 16.30 20.45 -12.17
N LEU A 81 16.44 19.13 -12.28
CA LEU A 81 17.08 18.49 -13.43
C LEU A 81 16.17 18.41 -14.67
N ALA A 82 14.88 18.81 -14.56
CA ALA A 82 13.91 18.82 -15.67
C ALA A 82 13.84 17.49 -16.45
N LEU A 83 13.92 16.37 -15.73
CA LEU A 83 13.99 15.03 -16.30
C LEU A 83 12.63 14.52 -16.80
N SER A 84 12.67 13.50 -17.67
CA SER A 84 11.49 12.72 -18.00
C SER A 84 10.93 12.03 -16.74
N ARG A 85 9.60 11.79 -16.70
CA ARG A 85 8.95 11.11 -15.57
C ARG A 85 9.60 9.76 -15.24
N ILE A 86 10.00 9.00 -16.26
CA ILE A 86 10.63 7.68 -16.10
C ILE A 86 12.00 7.84 -15.41
N ALA A 87 12.83 8.78 -15.87
CA ALA A 87 14.14 9.04 -15.28
C ALA A 87 14.05 9.60 -13.86
N ARG A 88 13.06 10.47 -13.59
CA ARG A 88 12.77 10.99 -12.26
C ARG A 88 12.47 9.87 -11.27
N LEU A 89 11.56 8.95 -11.62
CA LEU A 89 11.20 7.83 -10.75
C LEU A 89 12.40 6.92 -10.46
N ALA A 90 13.26 6.67 -11.45
CA ALA A 90 14.50 5.91 -11.26
C ALA A 90 15.45 6.59 -10.24
N LEU A 91 15.62 7.91 -10.30
CA LEU A 91 16.43 8.64 -9.31
C LEU A 91 15.83 8.61 -7.91
N VAL A 92 14.51 8.65 -7.79
CA VAL A 92 13.84 8.50 -6.49
C VAL A 92 14.13 7.11 -5.92
N VAL A 93 14.09 6.06 -6.74
CA VAL A 93 14.50 4.71 -6.30
C VAL A 93 15.95 4.70 -5.80
N CYS A 94 16.89 5.32 -6.55
CA CYS A 94 18.27 5.43 -6.10
C CYS A 94 18.40 6.15 -4.75
N ALA A 95 17.68 7.25 -4.56
CA ALA A 95 17.68 8.00 -3.30
C ALA A 95 17.09 7.19 -2.13
N VAL A 96 16.02 6.43 -2.38
CA VAL A 96 15.42 5.53 -1.40
C VAL A 96 16.42 4.44 -1.00
N CYS A 97 17.04 3.75 -1.98
CA CYS A 97 18.08 2.73 -1.72
C CYS A 97 19.22 3.32 -0.88
N ALA A 98 19.75 4.47 -1.29
CA ALA A 98 20.83 5.14 -0.56
C ALA A 98 20.43 5.44 0.90
N GLY A 99 19.21 5.94 1.13
CA GLY A 99 18.70 6.21 2.47
C GLY A 99 18.60 4.95 3.34
N VAL A 100 18.10 3.85 2.77
CA VAL A 100 17.96 2.56 3.45
C VAL A 100 19.34 1.96 3.79
N GLN A 101 20.30 2.04 2.89
CA GLN A 101 21.67 1.55 3.11
C GLN A 101 22.41 2.36 4.17
N LEU A 102 22.33 3.69 4.11
CA LEU A 102 22.96 4.57 5.11
C LEU A 102 22.39 4.35 6.52
N ALA A 103 21.12 3.95 6.61
CA ALA A 103 20.47 3.60 7.87
C ALA A 103 20.80 2.18 8.39
N GLY A 104 21.65 1.42 7.69
CA GLY A 104 22.07 0.08 8.11
C GLY A 104 21.08 -1.04 7.77
N PHE A 105 20.06 -0.76 6.95
CA PHE A 105 19.04 -1.72 6.54
C PHE A 105 19.31 -2.34 5.16
N GLY A 106 20.58 -2.41 4.72
CA GLY A 106 20.95 -2.99 3.43
C GLY A 106 20.47 -4.44 3.23
N ALA A 107 20.38 -5.25 4.29
CA ALA A 107 19.82 -6.59 4.19
C ALA A 107 18.29 -6.60 3.97
N ALA A 108 17.59 -5.53 4.35
CA ALA A 108 16.16 -5.36 4.06
C ALA A 108 15.89 -5.01 2.59
N GLU A 109 16.93 -4.70 1.79
CA GLU A 109 16.84 -4.54 0.33
C GLU A 109 16.56 -5.85 -0.40
N GLN A 110 16.67 -7.01 0.26
CA GLN A 110 16.38 -8.31 -0.34
C GLN A 110 14.94 -8.41 -0.89
N GLY A 111 14.03 -7.55 -0.41
CA GLY A 111 12.76 -7.27 -1.09
C GLY A 111 12.86 -5.98 -1.91
N ALA A 112 12.72 -6.07 -3.24
CA ALA A 112 12.60 -4.88 -4.10
C ALA A 112 11.27 -4.12 -3.88
N LEU A 113 10.27 -4.81 -3.33
CA LEU A 113 8.89 -4.34 -3.20
C LEU A 113 8.74 -3.06 -2.34
N PRO A 114 9.30 -2.97 -1.11
CA PRO A 114 9.22 -1.77 -0.27
C PRO A 114 9.84 -0.55 -0.95
N VAL A 115 11.00 -0.71 -1.60
CA VAL A 115 11.72 0.36 -2.28
C VAL A 115 10.89 0.93 -3.43
N VAL A 116 10.39 0.06 -4.31
CA VAL A 116 9.61 0.48 -5.49
C VAL A 116 8.32 1.20 -5.08
N VAL A 117 7.63 0.66 -4.09
CA VAL A 117 6.35 1.21 -3.62
C VAL A 117 6.55 2.54 -2.93
N LEU A 118 7.61 2.66 -2.13
CA LEU A 118 7.97 3.90 -1.46
C LEU A 118 8.33 4.97 -2.48
N ALA A 119 9.11 4.64 -3.52
CA ALA A 119 9.43 5.56 -4.60
C ALA A 119 8.17 6.09 -5.31
N VAL A 120 7.22 5.20 -5.65
CA VAL A 120 5.94 5.60 -6.24
C VAL A 120 5.12 6.47 -5.28
N LEU A 121 5.09 6.13 -3.99
CA LEU A 121 4.39 6.92 -2.98
C LEU A 121 4.99 8.33 -2.84
N ILE A 122 6.32 8.44 -2.79
CA ILE A 122 7.05 9.71 -2.72
C ILE A 122 6.75 10.55 -3.97
N GLU A 123 6.81 9.96 -5.16
CA GLU A 123 6.48 10.67 -6.40
C GLU A 123 5.06 11.24 -6.36
N ARG A 124 4.08 10.43 -5.92
CA ARG A 124 2.69 10.89 -5.81
C ARG A 124 2.49 11.94 -4.72
N ALA A 125 3.17 11.79 -3.58
CA ALA A 125 3.13 12.75 -2.51
C ALA A 125 3.71 14.10 -2.96
N TRP A 126 4.83 14.07 -3.69
CA TRP A 126 5.49 15.26 -4.20
C TRP A 126 4.66 15.96 -5.27
N GLU A 127 4.11 15.24 -6.25
CA GLU A 127 3.20 15.80 -7.25
C GLU A 127 1.97 16.45 -6.61
N THR A 128 1.41 15.82 -5.57
CA THR A 128 0.28 16.38 -4.82
C THR A 128 0.70 17.58 -3.99
N ALA A 129 1.92 17.60 -3.45
CA ALA A 129 2.43 18.72 -2.65
C ALA A 129 2.62 19.97 -3.52
N VAL A 130 3.15 19.79 -4.74
CA VAL A 130 3.37 20.86 -5.72
C VAL A 130 2.04 21.33 -6.33
N GLY A 131 1.13 20.41 -6.65
CA GLY A 131 -0.15 20.75 -7.29
C GLY A 131 -1.24 21.24 -6.32
N ASP A 132 -1.53 20.45 -5.29
CA ASP A 132 -2.66 20.65 -4.37
C ASP A 132 -2.23 21.16 -2.98
N GLY A 133 -0.93 21.35 -2.76
CA GLY A 133 -0.33 21.84 -1.52
C GLY A 133 0.08 20.75 -0.52
N ALA A 134 0.98 21.11 0.40
CA ALA A 134 1.58 20.19 1.37
C ALA A 134 0.54 19.48 2.26
N GLN A 135 -0.55 20.16 2.62
CA GLN A 135 -1.63 19.55 3.42
C GLN A 135 -2.40 18.46 2.65
N ALA A 136 -2.56 18.61 1.33
CA ALA A 136 -3.18 17.58 0.50
C ALA A 136 -2.26 16.35 0.39
N ALA A 137 -0.96 16.58 0.19
CA ALA A 137 0.05 15.51 0.18
C ALA A 137 0.11 14.75 1.52
N GLY A 138 0.14 15.46 2.64
CA GLY A 138 0.12 14.85 3.98
C GLY A 138 -1.12 13.99 4.20
N ARG A 139 -2.29 14.44 3.75
CA ARG A 139 -3.54 13.64 3.81
C ARG A 139 -3.48 12.40 2.92
N LEU A 140 -2.92 12.52 1.71
CA LEU A 140 -2.75 11.40 0.79
C LEU A 140 -1.83 10.32 1.38
N VAL A 141 -0.66 10.72 1.87
CA VAL A 141 0.33 9.82 2.49
C VAL A 141 -0.26 9.19 3.76
N GLY A 142 -0.85 10.01 4.64
CA GLY A 142 -1.48 9.54 5.87
C GLY A 142 -2.60 8.52 5.62
N ALA A 143 -3.51 8.80 4.69
CA ALA A 143 -4.57 7.85 4.33
C ALA A 143 -4.01 6.55 3.74
N THR A 144 -2.91 6.63 2.97
CA THR A 144 -2.25 5.46 2.41
C THR A 144 -1.58 4.61 3.49
N LEU A 145 -0.89 5.23 4.44
CA LEU A 145 -0.24 4.54 5.56
C LEU A 145 -1.26 3.92 6.53
N VAL A 146 -2.34 4.65 6.86
CA VAL A 146 -3.42 4.13 7.71
C VAL A 146 -4.09 2.93 7.05
N LEU A 147 -4.38 3.00 5.75
CA LEU A 147 -4.93 1.87 5.02
C LEU A 147 -3.95 0.69 4.97
N ALA A 148 -2.66 0.94 4.71
CA ALA A 148 -1.64 -0.09 4.72
C ALA A 148 -1.56 -0.81 6.08
N ALA A 149 -1.54 -0.05 7.19
CA ALA A 149 -1.53 -0.62 8.54
C ALA A 149 -2.79 -1.46 8.82
N ALA A 150 -3.97 -0.98 8.41
CA ALA A 150 -5.21 -1.74 8.54
C ALA A 150 -5.15 -3.05 7.73
N LEU A 151 -4.59 -3.01 6.52
CA LEU A 151 -4.44 -4.21 5.68
C LEU A 151 -3.46 -5.22 6.27
N VAL A 152 -2.38 -4.80 6.93
CA VAL A 152 -1.47 -5.72 7.64
C VAL A 152 -2.26 -6.51 8.68
N VAL A 153 -3.06 -5.83 9.50
CA VAL A 153 -3.88 -6.48 10.53
C VAL A 153 -4.92 -7.41 9.91
N VAL A 154 -5.60 -6.97 8.86
CA VAL A 154 -6.64 -7.76 8.18
C VAL A 154 -6.04 -9.02 7.55
N LEU A 155 -4.91 -8.91 6.84
CA LEU A 155 -4.25 -10.04 6.19
C LEU A 155 -3.77 -11.11 7.19
N GLN A 156 -3.52 -10.74 8.44
CA GLN A 156 -3.11 -11.66 9.51
C GLN A 156 -4.29 -12.32 10.24
N THR A 157 -5.53 -12.07 9.81
CA THR A 157 -6.70 -12.73 10.41
C THR A 157 -6.80 -14.19 9.96
N ALA A 158 -7.23 -15.07 10.87
CA ALA A 158 -7.42 -16.50 10.61
C ALA A 158 -8.15 -16.86 9.29
N PRO A 159 -9.26 -16.21 8.90
CA PRO A 159 -9.93 -16.55 7.63
C PRO A 159 -9.09 -16.20 6.40
N LEU A 160 -8.33 -15.10 6.45
CA LEU A 160 -7.48 -14.70 5.32
C LEU A 160 -6.22 -15.54 5.25
N ASP A 161 -5.62 -15.88 6.38
CA ASP A 161 -4.49 -16.80 6.42
C ASP A 161 -4.88 -18.20 5.91
N ALA A 162 -6.05 -18.71 6.32
CA ALA A 162 -6.60 -19.95 5.81
C ALA A 162 -6.84 -19.89 4.29
N LEU A 163 -7.43 -18.80 3.78
CA LEU A 163 -7.65 -18.61 2.34
C LEU A 163 -6.33 -18.59 1.55
N LEU A 164 -5.30 -17.93 2.06
CA LEU A 164 -3.97 -17.89 1.44
C LEU A 164 -3.30 -19.27 1.47
N GLY A 165 -3.54 -20.05 2.53
CA GLY A 165 -3.06 -21.43 2.68
C GLY A 165 -3.79 -22.46 1.79
N MET A 166 -5.00 -22.16 1.31
CA MET A 166 -5.74 -23.04 0.38
C MET A 166 -5.12 -23.11 -1.03
N GLY A 167 -4.21 -22.19 -1.36
CA GLY A 167 -3.47 -22.16 -2.61
C GLY A 167 -3.60 -20.82 -3.35
N GLY A 168 -2.53 -20.43 -4.04
CA GLY A 168 -2.43 -19.11 -4.67
C GLY A 168 -3.50 -18.83 -5.73
N PHE A 169 -3.90 -19.85 -6.50
CA PHE A 169 -4.95 -19.69 -7.52
C PHE A 169 -6.32 -19.36 -6.90
N VAL A 170 -6.68 -20.01 -5.79
CA VAL A 170 -7.96 -19.77 -5.10
C VAL A 170 -7.99 -18.33 -4.57
N ALA A 171 -6.91 -17.87 -3.94
CA ALA A 171 -6.79 -16.50 -3.46
C ALA A 171 -6.92 -15.46 -4.60
N VAL A 172 -6.31 -15.73 -5.76
CA VAL A 172 -6.43 -14.86 -6.94
C VAL A 172 -7.89 -14.77 -7.42
N VAL A 173 -8.58 -15.90 -7.53
CA VAL A 173 -9.98 -15.95 -7.97
C VAL A 173 -10.89 -15.22 -6.98
N VAL A 174 -10.74 -15.48 -5.68
CA VAL A 174 -11.50 -14.79 -4.63
C VAL A 174 -11.22 -13.29 -4.65
N GLY A 175 -9.96 -12.89 -4.79
CA GLY A 175 -9.56 -11.49 -4.93
C GLY A 175 -10.22 -10.82 -6.15
N ALA A 176 -10.21 -11.48 -7.31
CA ALA A 176 -10.86 -10.97 -8.52
C ALA A 176 -12.37 -10.77 -8.33
N VAL A 177 -13.06 -11.76 -7.76
CA VAL A 177 -14.51 -11.67 -7.47
C VAL A 177 -14.78 -10.54 -6.47
N ALA A 178 -13.97 -10.41 -5.43
CA ALA A 178 -14.10 -9.34 -4.45
C ALA A 178 -13.86 -7.95 -5.06
N VAL A 179 -12.89 -7.79 -5.97
CA VAL A 179 -12.69 -6.54 -6.72
C VAL A 179 -13.91 -6.21 -7.57
N ILE A 180 -14.49 -7.19 -8.28
CA ILE A 180 -15.70 -6.99 -9.10
C ILE A 180 -16.87 -6.56 -8.21
N ALA A 181 -17.07 -7.24 -7.08
CA ALA A 181 -18.14 -6.90 -6.13
C ALA A 181 -17.93 -5.49 -5.53
N ALA A 182 -16.72 -5.14 -5.11
CA ALA A 182 -16.41 -3.84 -4.55
C ALA A 182 -16.43 -2.71 -5.58
N GLY A 183 -16.05 -2.98 -6.83
CA GLY A 183 -16.06 -2.03 -7.94
C GLY A 183 -17.44 -1.79 -8.54
N SER A 184 -18.33 -2.78 -8.48
CA SER A 184 -19.73 -2.67 -8.93
C SER A 184 -20.64 -1.99 -7.90
N TYR A 185 -20.14 -1.65 -6.71
CA TYR A 185 -20.91 -0.97 -5.68
C TYR A 185 -21.30 0.46 -6.12
N ARG A 186 -22.60 0.66 -6.37
CA ARG A 186 -23.21 1.97 -6.70
C ARG A 186 -23.83 2.69 -5.50
N GLY A 187 -23.68 2.16 -4.29
CA GLY A 187 -24.26 2.76 -3.09
C GLY A 187 -23.53 4.03 -2.66
N LEU A 188 -24.21 4.88 -1.86
CA LEU A 188 -23.61 6.07 -1.26
C LEU A 188 -22.43 5.68 -0.36
N ARG A 189 -21.29 6.35 -0.54
CA ARG A 189 -20.11 6.16 0.32
C ARG A 189 -20.46 6.49 1.76
N VAL A 190 -19.83 5.85 2.74
CA VAL A 190 -20.09 6.10 4.18
C VAL A 190 -19.87 7.58 4.53
N GLY A 191 -18.86 8.22 3.93
CA GLY A 191 -18.65 9.66 4.07
C GLY A 191 -19.75 10.53 3.41
N GLU A 192 -20.35 10.05 2.32
CA GLU A 192 -21.45 10.73 1.65
C GLU A 192 -22.78 10.56 2.39
N ARG A 193 -22.98 9.41 3.07
CA ARG A 193 -24.13 9.20 3.94
C ARG A 193 -24.22 10.28 5.01
N GLN A 194 -23.10 10.72 5.58
CA GLN A 194 -23.07 11.80 6.57
C GLN A 194 -23.39 13.17 5.95
N ARG A 195 -22.83 13.47 4.77
CA ARG A 195 -23.04 14.74 4.05
C ARG A 195 -24.47 14.90 3.51
N PHE A 196 -25.09 13.82 3.05
CA PHE A 196 -26.44 13.84 2.48
C PHE A 196 -27.54 13.39 3.45
N ARG A 197 -27.25 13.30 4.76
CA ARG A 197 -28.27 12.96 5.77
C ARG A 197 -29.50 13.85 5.70
N ALA A 198 -29.31 15.15 5.44
CA ALA A 198 -30.41 16.11 5.37
C ALA A 198 -31.36 15.80 4.20
N LEU A 199 -30.83 15.47 3.02
CA LEU A 199 -31.65 15.14 1.84
C LEU A 199 -32.33 13.78 1.97
N LEU A 200 -31.66 12.80 2.60
CA LEU A 200 -32.22 11.46 2.83
C LEU A 200 -33.34 11.44 3.88
N ARG A 201 -33.36 12.41 4.80
CA ARG A 201 -34.42 12.55 5.82
C ARG A 201 -35.70 13.18 5.27
N THR A 202 -35.62 13.95 4.19
CA THR A 202 -36.80 14.60 3.57
C THR A 202 -37.48 13.72 2.53
N ALA A 203 -36.78 12.69 2.03
CA ALA A 203 -37.29 11.76 1.02
C ALA A 203 -37.90 10.46 1.60
N ALA A 204 -37.87 10.30 2.94
CA ALA A 204 -38.43 9.16 3.68
C ALA A 204 -39.65 9.64 4.47
#